data_AF-A0A1W9V2I0-F1
#
_entry.id   AF-A0A1W9V2I0-F1
#
_cell.length_a   1.000
_cell.length_b   1.000
_cell.length_c   1.000
_cell.angle_alpha   90.00
_cell.angle_beta   90.00
_cell.angle_gamma   90.00
#
_symmetry.space_group_name_H-M   'P 1'
#
loop_
_entity.id
_entity.type
_entity.pdbx_description
1 polymer ?
#
loop_
_entity_poly.entity_id
_entity_poly.type
_entity_poly.pdbx_seq_one_letter_code
_entity_poly.pdbx_strand_id
1 'polypeptide(L)'
;MPSKLDFYHNKMLSPADQLRELLQSLENNLAFLAKQDRTTILNYLTRLDELQRQFDELAHTPNLVPELLRFITLQDQLQKKASQLLNQLGGEAALKAVRPTDASPERAAWWFLDQEVARRRAKALKRVGIIVGVVAIVVLIAVILFNTILKPDPNTVLRAHNFAAAVDLAAYDHDYPAALSQLDEALAVLPDDPELLIFKGVLLQRLERADKRMQSLNAPRNCRRRRNIYRWRADKFIYN
;
A
#
# COMPACT_ATOMS: atom_id res chain seq x y z
N MET A 1 -37.65 22.94 -60.08
CA MET A 1 -36.18 23.07 -60.06
C MET A 1 -35.68 22.37 -58.81
N PRO A 2 -34.86 21.31 -58.94
CA PRO A 2 -34.32 20.62 -57.77
C PRO A 2 -33.45 21.58 -56.95
N SER A 3 -33.56 21.50 -55.63
CA SER A 3 -32.91 22.37 -54.68
C SER A 3 -31.41 22.08 -54.64
N LYS A 4 -30.55 23.09 -54.51
CA LYS A 4 -29.09 22.91 -54.30
C LYS A 4 -28.77 22.04 -53.06
N LEU A 5 -29.75 21.81 -52.17
CA LEU A 5 -29.64 20.94 -51.00
C LEU A 5 -29.71 19.44 -51.34
N ASP A 6 -30.33 19.06 -52.47
CA ASP A 6 -30.44 17.65 -52.89
C ASP A 6 -29.09 17.08 -53.39
N PHE A 7 -28.18 17.95 -53.84
CA PHE A 7 -26.82 17.57 -54.29
C PHE A 7 -25.91 17.06 -53.16
N TYR A 8 -26.24 17.33 -51.89
CA TYR A 8 -25.42 16.92 -50.75
C TYR A 8 -25.88 15.61 -50.09
N HIS A 9 -27.08 15.11 -50.41
CA HIS A 9 -27.64 13.91 -49.76
C HIS A 9 -27.24 12.58 -50.41
N ASN A 10 -26.49 12.60 -51.51
CA ASN A 10 -26.07 11.37 -52.18
C ASN A 10 -24.67 11.49 -52.80
N LYS A 11 -23.71 12.03 -52.04
CA LYS A 11 -22.30 11.91 -52.41
C LYS A 11 -21.92 10.44 -52.18
N MET A 12 -21.82 9.66 -53.25
CA MET A 12 -21.22 8.33 -53.17
C MET A 12 -19.86 8.49 -52.50
N LEU A 13 -19.72 8.01 -51.26
CA LEU A 13 -18.47 8.07 -50.52
C LEU A 13 -17.41 7.36 -51.36
N SER A 14 -16.35 8.09 -51.71
CA SER A 14 -15.17 7.48 -52.33
C SER A 14 -14.67 6.35 -51.43
N PRO A 15 -14.10 5.26 -51.94
CA PRO A 15 -13.51 4.20 -51.12
C PRO A 15 -12.55 4.75 -50.03
N ALA A 16 -11.80 5.80 -50.34
CA ALA A 16 -10.93 6.48 -49.37
C ALA A 16 -11.70 7.26 -48.28
N ASP A 17 -12.86 7.82 -48.60
CA ASP A 17 -13.72 8.51 -47.63
C ASP A 17 -14.36 7.49 -46.66
N GLN A 18 -14.78 6.32 -47.18
CA GLN A 18 -15.29 5.22 -46.36
C GLN A 18 -14.25 4.71 -45.36
N LEU A 19 -12.99 4.55 -45.81
CA LEU A 19 -11.86 4.19 -44.95
C LEU A 19 -11.67 5.19 -43.81
N ARG A 20 -11.72 6.48 -44.12
CA ARG A 20 -11.56 7.55 -43.11
C ARG A 20 -12.70 7.56 -42.10
N GLU A 21 -13.94 7.39 -42.55
CA GLU A 21 -15.10 7.30 -41.66
C GLU A 21 -15.01 6.08 -40.74
N LEU A 22 -14.64 4.92 -41.28
CA LEU A 22 -14.48 3.69 -40.51
C LEU A 22 -13.35 3.83 -39.49
N LEU A 23 -12.19 4.37 -39.89
CA LEU A 23 -11.07 4.65 -39.00
C LEU A 23 -11.48 5.63 -37.88
N GLN A 24 -12.15 6.73 -38.21
CA GLN A 24 -12.62 7.70 -37.23
C GLN A 24 -13.61 7.08 -36.22
N SER A 25 -14.53 6.24 -36.71
CA SER A 25 -15.47 5.51 -35.87
C SER A 25 -14.75 4.58 -34.89
N LEU A 26 -13.74 3.84 -35.36
CA LEU A 26 -12.96 2.94 -34.51
C LEU A 26 -12.11 3.70 -33.47
N GLU A 27 -11.52 4.84 -33.85
CA GLU A 27 -10.78 5.71 -32.93
C GLU A 27 -11.67 6.25 -31.81
N ASN A 28 -12.86 6.76 -32.16
CA ASN A 28 -13.81 7.31 -31.17
C ASN A 28 -14.32 6.23 -30.20
N ASN A 29 -14.54 5.02 -30.69
CA ASN A 29 -15.09 3.92 -29.88
C ASN A 29 -14.02 3.23 -29.01
N LEU A 30 -12.73 3.35 -29.33
CA LEU A 30 -11.65 2.68 -28.61
C LEU A 30 -11.60 3.06 -27.12
N ALA A 31 -11.88 4.33 -26.80
CA ALA A 31 -11.82 4.83 -25.43
C ALA A 31 -12.75 4.08 -24.46
N PHE A 32 -13.93 3.68 -24.96
CA PHE A 32 -14.99 3.03 -24.17
C PHE A 32 -15.01 1.51 -24.35
N LEU A 33 -14.28 0.98 -25.32
CA LEU A 33 -14.31 -0.43 -25.72
C LEU A 33 -14.09 -1.41 -24.55
N ALA A 34 -13.16 -1.09 -23.64
CA ALA A 34 -12.84 -1.93 -22.49
C ALA A 34 -13.94 -2.00 -21.41
N LYS A 35 -15.03 -1.23 -21.56
CA LYS A 35 -16.21 -1.26 -20.68
C LYS A 35 -17.43 -1.89 -21.35
N GLN A 36 -17.30 -2.29 -22.61
CA GLN A 36 -18.39 -2.85 -23.40
C GLN A 36 -18.45 -4.37 -23.27
N ASP A 37 -19.57 -4.93 -23.71
CA ASP A 37 -19.80 -6.37 -23.72
C ASP A 37 -18.86 -7.11 -24.68
N ARG A 38 -18.68 -8.41 -24.42
CA ARG A 38 -17.85 -9.31 -25.24
C ARG A 38 -18.20 -9.24 -26.74
N THR A 39 -19.48 -9.21 -27.09
CA THR A 39 -19.95 -9.17 -28.48
C THR A 39 -19.53 -7.88 -29.17
N THR A 40 -19.65 -6.74 -28.50
CA THR A 40 -19.20 -5.43 -29.00
C THR A 40 -17.70 -5.40 -29.24
N ILE A 41 -16.92 -5.98 -28.33
CA ILE A 41 -15.46 -6.08 -28.48
C ILE A 41 -15.11 -6.96 -29.70
N LEU A 42 -15.75 -8.12 -29.86
CA LEU A 42 -15.51 -8.98 -31.02
C LEU A 42 -15.89 -8.30 -32.34
N ASN A 43 -17.03 -7.63 -32.39
CA ASN A 43 -17.45 -6.85 -33.55
C ASN A 43 -16.45 -5.74 -33.90
N TYR A 44 -15.87 -5.09 -32.88
CA TYR A 44 -14.82 -4.10 -33.08
C TYR A 44 -13.56 -4.73 -33.71
N LEU A 45 -13.13 -5.90 -33.22
CA LEU A 45 -11.98 -6.63 -33.80
C LEU A 45 -12.24 -7.04 -35.26
N THR A 46 -13.45 -7.50 -35.57
CA THR A 46 -13.83 -7.83 -36.95
C THR A 46 -13.86 -6.59 -37.85
N ARG A 47 -14.26 -5.42 -37.34
CA ARG A 47 -14.19 -4.16 -38.09
C ARG A 47 -12.75 -3.70 -38.35
N LEU A 48 -11.78 -4.09 -37.51
CA LEU A 48 -10.36 -3.87 -37.82
C LEU A 48 -9.91 -4.76 -38.98
N ASP A 49 -10.43 -5.98 -39.11
CA ASP A 49 -10.17 -6.83 -40.27
C ASP A 49 -10.72 -6.19 -41.56
N GLU A 50 -11.91 -5.58 -41.49
CA GLU A 50 -12.48 -4.80 -42.59
C GLU A 50 -11.61 -3.57 -42.94
N LEU A 51 -11.15 -2.82 -41.94
CA LEU A 51 -10.27 -1.67 -42.15
C LEU A 51 -8.95 -2.09 -42.83
N GLN A 52 -8.33 -3.18 -42.38
CA GLN A 52 -7.10 -3.70 -42.98
C GLN A 52 -7.32 -4.10 -44.45
N ARG A 53 -8.45 -4.75 -44.75
CA ARG A 53 -8.80 -5.10 -46.13
C ARG A 53 -8.95 -3.86 -47.02
N GLN A 54 -9.56 -2.79 -46.53
CA GLN A 54 -9.67 -1.54 -47.28
C GLN A 54 -8.31 -0.88 -47.51
N PHE A 55 -7.38 -0.95 -46.55
CA PHE A 55 -6.00 -0.51 -46.77
C PHE A 55 -5.30 -1.31 -47.86
N ASP A 56 -5.50 -2.64 -47.89
CA ASP A 56 -4.90 -3.51 -48.90
C ASP A 56 -5.49 -3.24 -50.30
N GLU A 57 -6.81 -3.05 -50.41
CA GLU A 57 -7.49 -2.72 -51.66
C GLU A 57 -7.06 -1.34 -52.21
N LEU A 58 -6.82 -0.39 -51.31
CA LEU A 58 -6.44 0.97 -51.67
C LEU A 58 -4.94 1.21 -51.71
N ALA A 59 -4.10 0.18 -51.55
CA ALA A 59 -2.64 0.31 -51.47
C ALA A 59 -2.00 1.06 -52.65
N HIS A 60 -2.63 1.03 -53.83
CA HIS A 60 -2.18 1.72 -55.04
C HIS A 60 -2.68 3.17 -55.18
N THR A 61 -3.54 3.62 -54.27
CA THR A 61 -4.12 4.97 -54.29
C THR A 61 -3.13 5.97 -53.68
N PRO A 62 -2.85 7.09 -54.37
CA PRO A 62 -1.97 8.12 -53.81
C PRO A 62 -2.62 8.78 -52.57
N ASN A 63 -1.79 9.15 -51.58
CA ASN A 63 -2.14 9.89 -50.36
C ASN A 63 -2.79 9.12 -49.18
N LEU A 64 -2.46 7.85 -48.95
CA LEU A 64 -2.93 7.09 -47.78
C LEU A 64 -1.95 7.02 -46.59
N VAL A 65 -0.78 7.64 -46.71
CA VAL A 65 0.25 7.63 -45.67
C VAL A 65 -0.26 8.19 -44.32
N PRO A 66 -1.01 9.31 -44.28
CA PRO A 66 -1.56 9.80 -43.02
C PRO A 66 -2.51 8.81 -42.34
N GLU A 67 -3.36 8.14 -43.11
CA GLU A 67 -4.33 7.14 -42.64
C GLU A 67 -3.63 5.90 -42.10
N LEU A 68 -2.55 5.45 -42.75
CA LEU A 68 -1.71 4.36 -42.26
C LEU A 68 -1.10 4.68 -40.89
N LEU A 69 -0.57 5.90 -40.70
CA LEU A 69 0.00 6.31 -39.41
C LEU A 69 -1.05 6.38 -38.30
N ARG A 70 -2.25 6.87 -38.61
CA ARG A 70 -3.39 6.86 -37.68
C ARG A 70 -3.78 5.44 -37.29
N PHE A 71 -3.84 4.54 -38.27
CA PHE A 71 -4.14 3.13 -38.02
C PHE A 71 -3.08 2.44 -37.15
N ILE A 72 -1.79 2.70 -37.38
CA ILE A 72 -0.70 2.22 -36.52
C ILE A 72 -0.88 2.74 -35.08
N THR A 73 -1.25 4.02 -34.94
CA THR A 73 -1.51 4.63 -33.62
C THR A 73 -2.70 3.99 -32.93
N LEU A 74 -3.78 3.71 -33.66
CA LEU A 74 -4.95 2.99 -33.16
C LEU A 74 -4.57 1.60 -32.65
N GLN A 75 -3.76 0.85 -33.41
CA GLN A 75 -3.29 -0.47 -33.01
C GLN A 75 -2.44 -0.41 -31.72
N ASP A 76 -1.53 0.56 -31.60
CA ASP A 76 -0.72 0.72 -30.38
C ASP A 76 -1.60 1.04 -29.16
N GLN A 77 -2.60 1.91 -29.31
CA GLN A 77 -3.55 2.22 -28.24
C GLN A 77 -4.38 0.98 -27.84
N LEU A 78 -4.80 0.17 -28.81
CA LEU A 78 -5.49 -1.10 -28.55
C LEU A 78 -4.59 -2.07 -27.77
N GLN A 79 -3.32 -2.22 -28.18
CA GLN A 79 -2.35 -3.07 -27.50
C GLN A 79 -2.07 -2.60 -26.06
N LYS A 80 -2.09 -1.30 -25.77
CA LYS A 80 -1.97 -0.78 -24.39
C LYS A 80 -3.14 -1.20 -23.52
N LYS A 81 -4.35 -1.33 -24.09
CA LYS A 81 -5.57 -1.76 -23.41
C LYS A 81 -5.81 -3.28 -23.46
N ALA A 82 -4.89 -4.05 -24.05
CA ALA A 82 -5.02 -5.49 -24.29
C ALA A 82 -5.43 -6.30 -23.05
N SER A 83 -4.84 -6.02 -21.89
CA SER A 83 -5.14 -6.74 -20.65
C SER A 83 -6.58 -6.53 -20.17
N GLN A 84 -7.10 -5.30 -20.29
CA GLN A 84 -8.48 -4.98 -19.91
C GLN A 84 -9.47 -5.63 -20.88
N LEU A 85 -9.16 -5.61 -22.18
CA LEU A 85 -9.99 -6.24 -23.21
C LEU A 85 -10.05 -7.76 -23.04
N LEU A 86 -8.92 -8.42 -22.77
CA LEU A 86 -8.90 -9.87 -22.50
C LEU A 86 -9.74 -10.24 -21.29
N ASN A 87 -9.70 -9.42 -20.22
CA ASN A 87 -10.52 -9.69 -19.04
C ASN A 87 -12.03 -9.64 -19.38
N GLN A 88 -12.48 -8.67 -20.17
CA GLN A 88 -13.88 -8.58 -20.59
C GLN A 88 -14.30 -9.66 -21.59
N LEU A 89 -13.37 -10.12 -22.44
CA LEU A 89 -13.62 -11.18 -23.41
C LEU A 89 -13.79 -12.57 -22.75
N GLY A 90 -13.42 -12.73 -21.48
CA GLY A 90 -13.42 -14.02 -20.77
C GLY A 90 -12.06 -14.73 -20.81
N GLY A 91 -10.97 -13.99 -21.06
CA GLY A 91 -9.60 -14.48 -21.00
C GLY A 91 -9.01 -14.93 -22.33
N GLU A 92 -7.79 -15.47 -22.26
CA GLU A 92 -6.98 -15.85 -23.42
C GLU A 92 -7.63 -16.96 -24.27
N ALA A 93 -8.30 -17.92 -23.63
CA ALA A 93 -8.97 -19.02 -24.31
C ALA A 93 -10.16 -18.54 -25.15
N ALA A 94 -10.91 -17.56 -24.64
CA ALA A 94 -12.08 -17.02 -25.34
C ALA A 94 -11.70 -16.28 -26.63
N LEU A 95 -10.58 -15.54 -26.62
CA LEU A 95 -10.07 -14.87 -27.82
C LEU A 95 -9.52 -15.89 -28.84
N LYS A 96 -8.78 -16.91 -28.38
CA LYS A 96 -8.27 -17.98 -29.24
C LYS A 96 -9.38 -18.76 -29.94
N ALA A 97 -10.51 -18.98 -29.27
CA ALA A 97 -11.64 -19.72 -29.82
C ALA A 97 -12.36 -18.98 -30.97
N VAL A 98 -12.34 -17.64 -30.97
CA VAL A 98 -13.03 -16.81 -31.98
C VAL A 98 -12.05 -16.30 -33.06
N ARG A 99 -10.74 -16.48 -32.87
CA ARG A 99 -9.72 -16.04 -33.80
C ARG A 99 -9.93 -16.67 -35.20
N PRO A 100 -9.95 -15.86 -36.28
CA PRO A 100 -9.96 -16.38 -37.65
C PRO A 100 -8.72 -17.24 -37.95
N THR A 101 -8.88 -18.32 -38.70
CA THR A 101 -7.78 -19.24 -39.04
C THR A 101 -6.73 -18.63 -39.97
N ASP A 102 -7.11 -17.61 -40.73
CA ASP A 102 -6.27 -16.83 -41.63
C ASP A 102 -5.55 -15.65 -40.94
N ALA A 103 -5.84 -15.40 -39.66
CA ALA A 103 -5.22 -14.31 -38.92
C ALA A 103 -3.71 -14.56 -38.72
N SER A 104 -2.89 -13.68 -39.29
CA SER A 104 -1.44 -13.65 -39.08
C SER A 104 -1.04 -12.52 -38.11
N PRO A 105 -0.02 -12.71 -37.25
CA PRO A 105 0.45 -11.66 -36.35
C PRO A 105 0.90 -10.37 -37.04
N GLU A 106 1.31 -10.45 -38.31
CA GLU A 106 1.78 -9.29 -39.08
C GLU A 106 0.64 -8.42 -39.61
N ARG A 107 -0.47 -9.04 -40.03
CA ARG A 107 -1.63 -8.33 -40.61
C ARG A 107 -2.74 -8.05 -39.61
N ALA A 108 -2.91 -8.95 -38.64
CA ALA A 108 -4.04 -8.94 -37.72
C ALA A 108 -3.57 -9.08 -36.26
N ALA A 109 -2.61 -8.23 -35.87
CA ALA A 109 -1.99 -8.24 -34.55
C ALA A 109 -3.00 -8.15 -33.38
N TRP A 110 -4.17 -7.56 -33.61
CA TRP A 110 -5.26 -7.44 -32.61
C TRP A 110 -5.93 -8.76 -32.24
N TRP A 111 -5.75 -9.83 -33.02
CA TRP A 111 -6.20 -11.18 -32.63
C TRP A 111 -5.22 -11.89 -31.69
N PHE A 112 -4.00 -11.36 -31.55
CA PHE A 112 -2.91 -11.93 -30.76
C PHE A 112 -2.62 -11.14 -29.48
N LEU A 113 -3.63 -10.43 -28.95
CA LEU A 113 -3.54 -9.66 -27.70
C LEU A 113 -3.18 -10.55 -26.50
N ASP A 114 -3.59 -11.82 -26.52
CA ASP A 114 -3.22 -12.85 -25.54
C ASP A 114 -1.70 -13.04 -25.48
N GLN A 115 -1.04 -13.19 -26.63
CA GLN A 115 0.40 -13.39 -26.69
C GLN A 115 1.16 -12.15 -26.20
N GLU A 116 0.69 -10.95 -26.56
CA GLU A 116 1.33 -9.71 -26.16
C GLU A 116 1.20 -9.47 -24.65
N VAL A 117 0.03 -9.73 -24.07
CA VAL A 117 -0.17 -9.66 -22.62
C VAL A 117 0.67 -10.70 -21.89
N ALA A 118 0.75 -11.93 -22.40
CA ALA A 118 1.62 -12.98 -21.83
C ALA A 118 3.11 -12.57 -21.85
N ARG A 119 3.60 -12.01 -22.97
CA ARG A 119 4.96 -11.48 -23.10
C ARG A 119 5.24 -10.37 -22.09
N ARG A 120 4.30 -9.43 -21.90
CA ARG A 120 4.41 -8.35 -20.92
C ARG A 120 4.43 -8.86 -19.49
N ARG A 121 3.54 -9.81 -19.15
CA ARG A 121 3.50 -10.46 -17.83
C ARG A 121 4.80 -11.20 -17.51
N ALA A 122 5.35 -11.97 -18.45
CA ALA A 122 6.61 -12.69 -18.27
C ALA A 122 7.79 -11.74 -18.00
N LYS A 123 7.88 -10.62 -18.74
CA LYS A 123 8.91 -9.59 -18.50
C LYS A 123 8.76 -8.93 -17.13
N ALA A 124 7.53 -8.60 -16.73
CA ALA A 124 7.25 -8.03 -15.42
C ALA A 124 7.62 -8.99 -14.29
N LEU A 125 7.23 -10.27 -14.39
CA LEU A 125 7.54 -11.29 -13.40
C LEU A 125 9.06 -11.49 -13.25
N LYS A 126 9.80 -11.53 -14.38
CA LYS A 126 11.26 -11.59 -14.35
C LYS A 126 11.87 -10.39 -13.63
N ARG A 127 11.39 -9.17 -13.91
CA ARG A 127 11.88 -7.95 -13.26
C ARG A 127 11.59 -7.94 -11.76
N VAL A 128 10.37 -8.31 -11.36
CA VAL A 128 9.98 -8.41 -9.95
C VAL A 128 10.83 -9.46 -9.23
N GLY A 129 11.06 -10.62 -9.84
CA GLY A 129 11.93 -11.66 -9.28
C GLY A 129 13.36 -11.17 -9.06
N ILE A 130 13.93 -10.41 -9.99
CA ILE A 130 15.26 -9.79 -9.82
C ILE A 130 15.25 -8.80 -8.65
N ILE A 131 14.25 -7.92 -8.56
CA ILE A 131 14.15 -6.92 -7.47
C ILE A 131 14.04 -7.63 -6.12
N VAL A 132 13.14 -8.61 -6.00
CA VAL A 132 12.96 -9.38 -4.76
C VAL A 132 14.25 -10.11 -4.38
N GLY A 133 14.96 -10.70 -5.36
CA GLY A 133 16.25 -11.34 -5.13
C GLY A 133 17.31 -10.37 -4.60
N VAL A 134 17.42 -9.17 -5.19
CA VAL A 134 18.36 -8.14 -4.72
C VAL A 134 18.02 -7.69 -3.31
N VAL A 135 16.74 -7.41 -3.02
CA VAL A 135 16.29 -7.02 -1.67
C VAL A 135 16.60 -8.13 -0.66
N ALA A 136 16.33 -9.39 -0.98
CA ALA A 136 16.63 -10.51 -0.11
C ALA A 136 18.14 -10.62 0.20
N ILE A 137 19.00 -10.40 -0.80
CA ILE A 137 20.46 -10.39 -0.61
C ILE A 137 20.88 -9.22 0.30
N VAL A 138 20.34 -8.02 0.09
CA VAL A 138 20.64 -6.86 0.94
C VAL A 138 20.21 -7.11 2.39
N VAL A 139 19.01 -7.66 2.60
CA VAL A 139 18.51 -8.03 3.93
C VAL A 139 19.42 -9.09 4.56
N LEU A 140 19.84 -10.11 3.80
CA LEU A 140 20.76 -11.13 4.29
C LEU A 140 22.10 -10.52 4.73
N ILE A 141 22.67 -9.63 3.91
CA ILE A 141 23.90 -8.91 4.24
C ILE A 141 23.70 -8.07 5.49
N ALA A 142 22.58 -7.35 5.62
CA ALA A 142 22.27 -6.54 6.79
C ALA A 142 22.18 -7.40 8.06
N VAL A 143 21.55 -8.57 7.99
CA VAL A 143 21.47 -9.53 9.11
C VAL A 143 22.86 -10.05 9.47
N ILE A 144 23.69 -10.41 8.49
CA ILE A 144 25.08 -10.83 8.73
C ILE A 144 25.87 -9.71 9.40
N LEU A 145 25.79 -8.48 8.88
CA LEU A 145 26.47 -7.32 9.43
C LEU A 145 26.03 -7.04 10.87
N PHE A 146 24.72 -7.12 11.14
CA PHE A 146 24.16 -6.94 12.47
C PHE A 146 24.69 -7.97 13.46
N ASN A 147 24.73 -9.25 13.06
CA ASN A 147 25.19 -10.34 13.92
C ASN A 147 26.71 -10.40 14.11
N THR A 148 27.50 -9.80 13.22
CA THR A 148 28.98 -9.89 13.23
C THR A 148 29.63 -8.63 13.76
N ILE A 149 29.20 -7.45 13.29
CA ILE A 149 29.83 -6.17 13.62
C ILE A 149 29.08 -5.46 14.76
N LEU A 150 27.75 -5.51 14.75
CA LEU A 150 26.90 -4.84 15.73
C LEU A 150 26.36 -5.77 16.81
N LYS A 151 26.95 -6.97 16.97
CA LYS A 151 26.49 -7.98 17.93
C LYS A 151 26.32 -7.30 19.30
N PRO A 152 25.08 -7.07 19.78
CA PRO A 152 24.92 -6.38 21.04
C PRO A 152 25.46 -7.31 22.11
N ASP A 153 26.44 -6.80 22.87
CA ASP A 153 27.04 -7.56 23.95
C ASP A 153 25.92 -8.06 24.88
N PRO A 154 25.81 -9.38 25.14
CA PRO A 154 24.72 -9.93 25.95
C PRO A 154 24.60 -9.25 27.32
N ASN A 155 25.71 -8.79 27.90
CA ASN A 155 25.71 -8.05 29.16
C ASN A 155 25.04 -6.67 29.02
N THR A 156 25.26 -5.96 27.91
CA THR A 156 24.65 -4.65 27.63
C THR A 156 23.13 -4.79 27.44
N VAL A 157 22.67 -5.85 26.79
CA VAL A 157 21.23 -6.14 26.61
C VAL A 157 20.59 -6.49 27.94
N LEU A 158 21.24 -7.34 28.75
CA LEU A 158 20.75 -7.74 30.06
C LEU A 158 20.63 -6.54 31.01
N ARG A 159 21.63 -5.65 30.99
CA ARG A 159 21.61 -4.38 31.72
C ARG A 159 20.41 -3.52 31.33
N ALA A 160 20.25 -3.25 30.03
CA ALA A 160 19.17 -2.40 29.54
C ALA A 160 17.78 -2.97 29.84
N HIS A 161 17.61 -4.29 29.67
CA HIS A 161 16.35 -4.97 29.93
C HIS A 161 15.97 -4.94 31.41
N ASN A 162 16.88 -5.32 32.31
CA ASN A 162 16.58 -5.38 33.74
C ASN A 162 16.44 -4.00 34.37
N PHE A 163 17.21 -3.02 33.89
CA PHE A 163 17.03 -1.63 34.30
C PHE A 163 15.67 -1.08 33.88
N ALA A 164 15.27 -1.29 32.61
CA ALA A 164 13.96 -0.86 32.13
C ALA A 164 12.80 -1.51 32.92
N ALA A 165 12.86 -2.83 33.15
CA ALA A 165 11.86 -3.54 33.94
C ALA A 165 11.76 -3.02 35.38
N ALA A 166 12.90 -2.76 36.04
CA ALA A 166 12.92 -2.21 37.39
C ALA A 166 12.39 -0.76 37.43
N VAL A 167 12.67 0.04 36.41
CA VAL A 167 12.10 1.40 36.26
C VAL A 167 10.59 1.32 36.09
N ASP A 168 10.08 0.41 35.27
CA ASP A 168 8.64 0.30 35.02
C ASP A 168 7.88 -0.07 36.29
N LEU A 169 8.37 -1.09 37.03
CA LEU A 169 7.81 -1.51 38.31
C LEU A 169 7.83 -0.37 39.35
N ALA A 170 8.92 0.38 39.44
CA ALA A 170 9.08 1.45 40.42
C ALA A 170 8.31 2.74 40.06
N ALA A 171 8.23 3.09 38.78
CA ALA A 171 7.69 4.36 38.31
C ALA A 171 6.19 4.29 38.00
N TYR A 172 5.72 3.20 37.40
CA TYR A 172 4.32 3.04 37.04
C TYR A 172 3.55 2.27 38.12
N ASP A 173 4.04 1.10 38.50
CA ASP A 173 3.31 0.23 39.44
C ASP A 173 3.55 0.59 40.91
N HIS A 174 4.55 1.45 41.17
CA HIS A 174 4.98 1.84 42.51
C HIS A 174 5.37 0.63 43.40
N ASP A 175 5.68 -0.50 42.77
CA ASP A 175 6.09 -1.74 43.43
C ASP A 175 7.61 -1.73 43.61
N TYR A 176 8.05 -0.94 44.59
CA TYR A 176 9.47 -0.80 44.93
C TYR A 176 10.13 -2.12 45.38
N PRO A 177 9.45 -3.04 46.12
CA PRO A 177 10.01 -4.36 46.43
C PRO A 177 10.26 -5.22 45.18
N ALA A 178 9.29 -5.31 44.27
CA ALA A 178 9.46 -6.09 43.03
C ALA A 178 10.55 -5.49 42.13
N ALA A 179 10.59 -4.16 42.00
CA ALA A 179 11.64 -3.46 41.27
C ALA A 179 13.04 -3.76 41.84
N LEU A 180 13.18 -3.86 43.16
CA LEU A 180 14.45 -4.17 43.82
C LEU A 180 14.89 -5.62 43.52
N SER A 181 13.95 -6.58 43.56
CA SER A 181 14.23 -7.98 43.21
C SER A 181 14.75 -8.11 41.77
N GLN A 182 14.12 -7.42 40.83
CA GLN A 182 14.54 -7.43 39.42
C GLN A 182 15.97 -6.88 39.24
N LEU A 183 16.33 -5.88 40.05
CA LEU A 183 17.65 -5.27 40.03
C LEU A 183 18.71 -6.17 40.68
N ASP A 184 18.36 -6.91 41.73
CA ASP A 184 19.25 -7.86 42.39
C ASP A 184 19.61 -9.04 41.49
N GLU A 185 18.66 -9.54 40.70
CA GLU A 185 18.92 -10.55 39.67
C GLU A 185 19.90 -10.03 38.60
N ALA A 186 19.78 -8.76 38.22
CA ALA A 186 20.69 -8.13 37.27
C ALA A 186 22.11 -7.97 37.83
N LEU A 187 22.21 -7.52 39.09
CA LEU A 187 23.47 -7.36 39.82
C LEU A 187 24.16 -8.70 40.13
N ALA A 188 23.42 -9.82 40.16
CA ALA A 188 24.03 -11.15 40.26
C ALA A 188 24.88 -11.52 39.03
N VAL A 189 24.54 -10.96 37.86
CA VAL A 189 25.28 -11.16 36.61
C VAL A 189 26.29 -10.02 36.37
N LEU A 190 25.95 -8.79 36.76
CA LEU A 190 26.76 -7.58 36.61
C LEU A 190 26.99 -6.88 37.96
N PRO A 191 27.85 -7.44 38.83
CA PRO A 191 27.97 -6.96 40.22
C PRO A 191 28.53 -5.54 40.35
N ASP A 192 29.38 -5.13 39.41
CA ASP A 192 30.09 -3.85 39.45
C ASP A 192 29.44 -2.79 38.53
N ASP A 193 28.18 -2.98 38.09
CA ASP A 193 27.51 -2.00 37.24
C ASP A 193 27.11 -0.74 38.05
N PRO A 194 27.70 0.43 37.77
CA PRO A 194 27.48 1.62 38.59
C PRO A 194 26.05 2.14 38.51
N GLU A 195 25.37 1.96 37.38
CA GLU A 195 24.02 2.48 37.17
C GLU A 195 22.98 1.62 37.88
N LEU A 196 23.12 0.29 37.83
CA LEU A 196 22.30 -0.63 38.63
C LEU A 196 22.51 -0.38 40.12
N LEU A 197 23.75 -0.17 40.58
CA LEU A 197 24.02 0.15 41.99
C LEU A 197 23.41 1.49 42.44
N ILE A 198 23.49 2.52 41.59
CA ILE A 198 22.85 3.82 41.85
C ILE A 198 21.33 3.65 41.98
N PHE A 199 20.70 2.93 41.04
CA PHE A 199 19.26 2.71 41.06
C PHE A 199 18.81 1.88 42.27
N LYS A 200 19.60 0.87 42.68
CA LYS A 200 19.39 0.11 43.91
C LYS A 200 19.32 1.02 45.13
N GLY A 201 20.27 1.96 45.23
CA GLY A 201 20.31 2.94 46.31
C GLY A 201 19.05 3.83 46.35
N VAL A 202 18.55 4.25 45.19
CA VAL A 202 17.31 5.04 45.08
C VAL A 202 16.10 4.24 45.57
N LEU A 203 15.98 2.98 45.14
CA LEU A 203 14.87 2.10 45.55
C LEU A 203 14.90 1.80 47.06
N LEU A 204 16.07 1.48 47.62
CA LEU A 204 16.24 1.26 49.06
C LEU A 204 15.86 2.51 49.87
N GLN A 205 16.25 3.70 49.43
CA GLN A 205 15.86 4.94 50.11
C GLN A 205 14.34 5.18 50.05
N ARG A 206 13.68 4.79 48.96
CA ARG A 206 12.21 4.89 48.84
C ARG A 206 11.50 3.93 49.79
N LEU A 207 11.97 2.68 49.87
CA LEU A 207 11.44 1.67 50.78
C LEU A 207 11.59 2.09 52.24
N GLU A 208 12.79 2.52 52.67
CA GLU A 208 13.00 3.00 54.04
C GLU A 208 12.09 4.16 54.42
N ARG A 209 11.84 5.09 53.51
CA ARG A 209 10.94 6.23 53.74
C ARG A 209 9.48 5.79 53.83
N ALA A 210 9.08 4.79 53.04
CA ALA A 210 7.74 4.20 53.13
C ALA A 210 7.54 3.49 54.47
N ASP A 211 8.53 2.72 54.93
CA ASP A 211 8.50 2.04 56.23
C ASP A 211 8.42 3.03 57.40
N LYS A 212 9.26 4.08 57.39
CA LYS A 212 9.20 5.16 58.39
C LYS A 212 7.85 5.90 58.37
N ARG A 213 7.25 6.11 57.19
CA ARG A 213 5.92 6.71 57.05
C ARG A 213 4.84 5.80 57.63
N MET A 214 4.86 4.51 57.34
CA MET A 214 3.94 3.53 57.91
C MET A 214 4.05 3.45 59.43
N GLN A 215 5.26 3.47 59.98
CA GLN A 215 5.49 3.49 61.43
C GLN A 215 4.93 4.76 62.09
N SER A 216 5.11 5.94 61.47
CA SER A 216 4.54 7.19 62.00
C SER A 216 3.00 7.28 61.86
N LEU A 217 2.42 6.60 60.87
CA LEU A 217 0.97 6.45 60.73
C LEU A 217 0.37 5.50 61.77
N ASN A 218 1.07 4.40 62.09
CA ASN A 218 0.64 3.36 63.02
C ASN A 218 0.99 3.66 64.49
N ALA A 219 1.86 4.64 64.74
CA ALA A 219 2.03 5.20 66.07
C ALA A 219 0.66 5.67 66.59
N PRO A 220 0.28 5.36 67.85
CA PRO A 220 -1.02 5.72 68.39
C PRO A 220 -1.20 7.23 68.29
N ARG A 221 -2.01 7.66 67.33
CA ARG A 221 -2.39 9.07 67.20
C ARG A 221 -3.15 9.40 68.47
N ASN A 222 -2.50 10.12 69.38
CA ASN A 222 -3.17 10.87 70.43
C ASN A 222 -3.95 12.01 69.76
N CYS A 223 -5.03 11.65 69.05
CA CYS A 223 -6.07 12.55 68.61
C CYS A 223 -6.76 13.06 69.89
N ARG A 224 -6.15 14.03 70.57
CA ARG A 224 -6.88 14.94 71.44
C ARG A 224 -7.91 15.64 70.56
N ARG A 225 -9.10 15.04 70.51
CA ARG A 225 -10.36 15.70 70.13
C ARG A 225 -10.38 17.06 70.81
N ARG A 226 -10.04 18.14 70.09
CA ARG A 226 -10.48 19.48 70.48
C ARG A 226 -11.99 19.55 70.24
N ARG A 227 -12.72 18.92 71.17
CA ARG A 227 -14.15 19.07 71.36
C ARG A 227 -14.29 20.23 72.36
N ASN A 228 -15.03 21.27 71.98
CA ASN A 228 -15.38 22.51 72.73
C ASN A 228 -14.63 23.79 72.33
N ILE A 229 -15.18 24.55 71.37
CA ILE A 229 -14.97 26.01 71.27
C ILE A 229 -16.29 26.79 71.01
N TYR A 230 -17.48 26.16 71.17
CA TYR A 230 -18.76 26.91 71.15
C TYR A 230 -19.51 26.70 72.46
N ARG A 231 -19.00 27.27 73.54
CA ARG A 231 -19.76 27.40 74.79
C ARG A 231 -19.28 28.60 75.60
N TRP A 232 -19.48 29.81 75.08
CA TRP A 232 -19.48 31.06 75.85
C TRP A 232 -20.12 32.21 75.04
N ARG A 233 -21.42 32.42 75.27
CA ARG A 233 -22.15 33.72 75.30
C ARG A 233 -23.64 33.49 75.01
N ALA A 234 -24.40 33.24 76.07
CA ALA A 234 -25.85 33.47 76.07
C ALA A 234 -26.38 33.74 77.48
N ASP A 235 -25.63 34.48 78.30
CA ASP A 235 -26.12 35.01 79.58
C ASP A 235 -25.44 36.35 79.91
N LYS A 236 -25.98 37.42 79.30
CA LYS A 236 -26.07 38.79 79.84
C LYS A 236 -26.60 39.74 78.77
N PHE A 237 -27.92 39.76 78.62
CA PHE A 237 -28.65 40.96 78.25
C PHE A 237 -29.83 41.06 79.23
N ILE A 238 -29.57 41.73 80.36
CA ILE A 238 -30.55 42.21 81.34
C ILE A 238 -30.24 43.70 81.49
N TYR A 239 -31.18 44.50 80.96
CA TYR A 239 -31.60 45.91 81.19
C TYR A 239 -30.53 47.03 81.13
N ASN A 240 -30.76 48.10 80.33
CA ASN A 240 -31.63 49.26 80.65
C ASN A 240 -31.27 49.91 81.98
#